data_AF-A0A2W4TSL5-F1
#
_entry.id   AF-A0A2W4TSL5-F1
#
_cell.length_a   1.000
_cell.length_b   1.000
_cell.length_c   1.000
_cell.angle_alpha   90.00
_cell.angle_beta   90.00
_cell.angle_gamma   90.00
#
_symmetry.space_group_name_H-M   'P 1'
#
loop_
_entity.id
_entity.type
_entity.pdbx_description
1 polymer ?
#
loop_
_entity_poly.entity_id
_entity_poly.type
_entity_poly.pdbx_seq_one_letter_code
_entity_poly.pdbx_strand_id
1 'polypeptide(L)'
;MVFASTRGPAVPVGTAVRTGIAQHIVASGRVRVATRVAVAAEIGGRVVAIPVREGDRVAAGDILLRLDDAEARAAVAEARAALAQAVARVDEVRRVTAVVAGEASREAAVNLERAEAELARVRRLAGAGALPTATLEDAERAVAVARAQKEAADARDAAASAEGVELRLAEAAVAQAQAA
;
A
#
# COMPACT_ATOMS: atom_id res chain seq x y z
N MET A 1 93.63 -51.28 -71.54
CA MET A 1 93.25 -49.85 -71.56
C MET A 1 91.89 -49.75 -70.90
N VAL A 2 91.81 -49.02 -69.79
CA VAL A 2 90.71 -49.05 -68.80
C VAL A 2 89.77 -47.88 -69.04
N PHE A 3 88.46 -48.11 -69.23
CA PHE A 3 87.44 -47.09 -69.03
C PHE A 3 86.78 -47.33 -67.67
N ALA A 4 87.24 -46.59 -66.66
CA ALA A 4 86.67 -46.61 -65.32
C ALA A 4 85.28 -45.97 -65.37
N SER A 5 84.23 -46.74 -65.05
CA SER A 5 82.89 -46.21 -64.88
C SER A 5 82.86 -45.33 -63.64
N THR A 6 82.71 -44.03 -63.82
CA THR A 6 82.46 -43.08 -62.73
C THR A 6 81.04 -43.28 -62.22
N ARG A 7 80.85 -44.10 -61.19
CA ARG A 7 79.60 -44.09 -60.42
C ARG A 7 79.59 -42.82 -59.58
N GLY A 8 78.63 -41.94 -59.88
CA GLY A 8 78.42 -40.68 -59.16
C GLY A 8 78.09 -40.91 -57.67
N PRO A 9 78.20 -39.85 -56.84
CA PRO A 9 78.07 -39.97 -55.39
C PRO A 9 76.69 -40.50 -54.99
N ALA A 10 76.67 -41.50 -54.11
CA ALA A 10 75.43 -42.06 -53.58
C ALA A 10 74.77 -41.03 -52.65
N VAL A 11 73.57 -40.60 -53.02
CA VAL A 11 72.75 -39.68 -52.24
C VAL A 11 71.59 -40.41 -51.58
N PRO A 12 71.31 -40.15 -50.29
CA PRO A 12 70.15 -40.72 -49.63
C PRO A 12 68.88 -40.19 -50.29
N VAL A 13 68.01 -41.10 -50.70
CA VAL A 13 66.69 -40.80 -51.28
C VAL A 13 65.59 -41.37 -50.39
N GLY A 14 64.51 -40.61 -50.22
CA GLY A 14 63.27 -41.05 -49.57
C GLY A 14 62.15 -41.17 -50.58
N THR A 15 61.28 -42.16 -50.44
CA THR A 15 60.07 -42.31 -51.27
C THR A 15 59.01 -41.31 -50.85
N ALA A 16 58.55 -40.49 -51.80
CA ALA A 16 57.46 -39.54 -51.55
C ALA A 16 56.13 -40.28 -51.43
N VAL A 17 55.42 -40.06 -50.32
CA VAL A 17 54.08 -40.61 -50.08
C VAL A 17 53.10 -39.45 -49.96
N ARG A 18 51.98 -39.53 -50.70
CA ARG A 18 50.93 -38.51 -50.65
C ARG A 18 50.17 -38.65 -49.33
N THR A 19 50.51 -37.83 -48.35
CA THR A 19 49.83 -37.74 -47.06
C THR A 19 49.39 -36.30 -46.78
N GLY A 20 48.39 -36.12 -45.93
CA GLY A 20 47.96 -34.80 -45.48
C GLY A 20 49.00 -34.21 -44.53
N ILE A 21 49.50 -33.01 -44.83
CA ILE A 21 50.43 -32.29 -43.96
C ILE A 21 49.58 -31.51 -42.95
N ALA A 22 49.64 -31.90 -41.67
CA ALA A 22 49.03 -31.14 -40.59
C ALA A 22 49.94 -29.97 -40.21
N GLN A 23 49.52 -28.75 -40.53
CA GLN A 23 50.26 -27.54 -40.17
C GLN A 23 49.80 -27.07 -38.78
N HIS A 24 50.67 -27.24 -37.79
CA HIS A 24 50.42 -26.77 -36.43
C HIS A 24 50.82 -25.29 -36.30
N ILE A 25 49.85 -24.42 -36.00
CA ILE A 25 50.09 -23.01 -35.72
C ILE A 25 50.09 -22.84 -34.20
N VAL A 26 51.20 -22.35 -33.65
CA VAL A 26 51.30 -21.97 -32.24
C VAL A 26 51.04 -20.48 -32.13
N ALA A 27 49.96 -20.10 -31.45
CA ALA A 27 49.59 -18.70 -31.21
C ALA A 27 49.32 -18.47 -29.72
N SER A 28 49.76 -17.32 -29.21
CA SER A 28 49.46 -16.88 -27.84
C SER A 28 48.24 -15.97 -27.84
N GLY A 29 47.17 -16.36 -27.15
CA GLY A 29 46.00 -15.51 -26.88
C GLY A 29 45.88 -15.17 -25.39
N ARG A 30 45.27 -14.02 -25.07
CA ARG A 30 44.85 -13.70 -23.69
C ARG A 30 43.34 -13.85 -23.58
N VAL A 31 42.89 -14.60 -22.59
CA VAL A 31 41.47 -14.70 -22.25
C VAL A 31 41.06 -13.43 -21.50
N ARG A 32 39.95 -12.82 -21.90
CA ARG A 32 39.33 -11.69 -21.20
C ARG A 32 37.90 -12.07 -20.83
N VAL A 33 37.45 -11.57 -19.69
CA VAL A 33 36.06 -11.73 -19.25
C VAL A 33 35.19 -10.85 -20.13
N ALA A 34 34.07 -11.39 -20.64
CA ALA A 34 33.16 -10.66 -21.51
C ALA A 34 32.50 -9.45 -20.81
N THR A 35 32.28 -9.53 -19.49
CA THR A 35 31.65 -8.46 -18.71
C THR A 35 32.17 -8.48 -17.27
N ARG A 36 32.50 -7.31 -16.73
CA ARG A 36 32.85 -7.12 -15.31
C ARG A 36 31.98 -5.98 -14.77
N VAL A 37 31.34 -6.22 -13.63
CA VAL A 37 30.49 -5.23 -12.95
C VAL A 37 31.01 -5.06 -11.53
N ALA A 38 31.06 -3.82 -11.07
CA ALA A 38 31.31 -3.51 -9.67
C ALA A 38 29.96 -3.33 -8.97
N VAL A 39 29.72 -4.09 -7.90
CA VAL A 39 28.49 -4.00 -7.09
C VAL A 39 28.84 -3.26 -5.81
N ALA A 40 28.05 -2.23 -5.49
CA ALA A 40 28.20 -1.43 -4.28
C ALA A 40 26.83 -1.14 -3.68
N ALA A 41 26.79 -0.93 -2.36
CA ALA A 41 25.59 -0.44 -1.70
C ALA A 41 25.39 1.05 -2.01
N GLU A 42 24.14 1.46 -2.23
CA GLU A 42 23.78 2.87 -2.43
C GLU A 42 23.93 3.70 -1.14
N ILE A 43 23.78 3.04 0.01
CA ILE A 43 23.88 3.64 1.33
C ILE A 43 25.12 3.11 2.08
N GLY A 44 25.74 3.98 2.87
CA GLY A 44 26.78 3.58 3.82
C GLY A 44 26.18 2.92 5.05
N GLY A 45 26.84 1.90 5.59
CA GLY A 45 26.40 1.22 6.80
C GLY A 45 27.40 0.18 7.31
N ARG A 46 27.17 -0.35 8.51
CA ARG A 46 27.97 -1.44 9.08
C ARG A 46 27.60 -2.76 8.40
N VAL A 47 28.59 -3.52 7.94
CA VAL A 47 28.36 -4.87 7.39
C VAL A 47 28.17 -5.87 8.53
N VAL A 48 27.05 -6.59 8.53
CA VAL A 48 26.71 -7.61 9.55
C VAL A 48 26.91 -9.03 9.03
N ALA A 49 26.83 -9.23 7.72
CA ALA A 49 27.08 -10.54 7.12
C ALA A 49 27.52 -10.44 5.65
N ILE A 50 28.37 -11.37 5.25
CA ILE A 50 28.76 -11.64 3.86
C ILE A 50 28.57 -13.15 3.63
N PRO A 51 27.41 -13.57 3.09
CA PRO A 51 27.07 -15.00 2.97
C PRO A 51 27.72 -15.69 1.76
N VAL A 52 28.43 -14.96 0.91
CA VAL A 52 29.08 -15.47 -0.31
C VAL A 52 30.60 -15.46 -0.19
N ARG A 53 31.26 -16.35 -0.93
CA ARG A 53 32.73 -16.43 -1.03
C ARG A 53 33.19 -16.17 -2.46
N GLU A 54 34.46 -15.82 -2.59
CA GLU A 54 35.09 -15.65 -3.89
C GLU A 54 35.01 -16.95 -4.70
N GLY A 55 34.51 -16.86 -5.94
CA GLY A 55 34.32 -18.01 -6.83
C GLY A 55 32.93 -18.64 -6.79
N ASP A 56 32.07 -18.24 -5.85
CA ASP A 56 30.69 -18.71 -5.80
C ASP A 56 29.89 -18.21 -7.02
N ARG A 57 29.02 -19.08 -7.56
CA ARG A 57 28.06 -18.69 -8.58
C ARG A 57 26.85 -18.07 -7.91
N VAL A 58 26.50 -16.86 -8.32
CA VAL A 58 25.34 -16.11 -7.81
C VAL A 58 24.35 -15.82 -8.93
N ALA A 59 23.06 -15.85 -8.60
CA ALA A 59 21.95 -15.51 -9.48
C ALA A 59 21.41 -14.11 -9.17
N ALA A 60 20.55 -13.59 -10.05
CA ALA A 60 19.86 -12.33 -9.81
C ALA A 60 18.93 -12.45 -8.59
N GLY A 61 19.08 -11.53 -7.64
CA GLY A 61 18.31 -11.51 -6.38
C GLY A 61 19.03 -12.13 -5.18
N ASP A 62 20.19 -12.78 -5.38
CA ASP A 62 20.96 -13.34 -4.28
C ASP A 62 21.54 -12.24 -3.39
N ILE A 63 21.46 -12.45 -2.07
CA ILE A 63 22.02 -11.54 -1.08
C ILE A 63 23.54 -11.72 -1.07
N LEU A 64 24.27 -10.69 -1.50
CA LEU A 64 25.73 -10.69 -1.47
C LEU A 64 26.29 -10.14 -0.16
N LEU A 65 25.55 -9.24 0.49
CA LEU A 65 25.97 -8.52 1.68
C LEU A 65 24.75 -8.04 2.46
N ARG A 66 24.82 -8.06 3.80
CA ARG A 66 23.79 -7.52 4.68
C ARG A 66 24.35 -6.39 5.53
N LEU A 67 23.73 -5.22 5.43
CA LEU A 67 24.00 -4.06 6.27
C LEU A 67 23.15 -4.08 7.54
N ASP A 68 23.63 -3.38 8.57
CA ASP A 68 22.89 -3.15 9.80
C ASP A 68 21.72 -2.19 9.51
N ASP A 69 20.52 -2.68 9.73
CA ASP A 69 19.25 -2.03 9.42
C ASP A 69 18.45 -1.72 10.69
N ALA A 70 19.06 -1.78 11.88
CA ALA A 70 18.36 -1.55 13.15
C ALA A 70 17.67 -0.18 13.20
N GLU A 71 18.35 0.87 12.77
CA GLU A 71 17.81 2.24 12.71
C GLU A 71 16.68 2.35 11.67
N ALA A 72 16.87 1.77 10.48
CA ALA A 72 15.84 1.75 9.44
C ALA A 72 14.58 0.98 9.91
N ARG A 73 14.74 -0.14 10.61
CA ARG A 73 13.62 -0.87 11.20
C ARG A 73 12.92 -0.08 12.30
N ALA A 74 13.68 0.64 13.13
CA ALA A 74 13.11 1.50 14.16
C ALA A 74 12.28 2.64 13.53
N ALA A 75 12.80 3.29 12.50
CA ALA A 75 12.07 4.32 11.75
C ALA A 75 10.78 3.77 11.11
N VAL A 76 10.83 2.56 10.52
CA VAL A 76 9.63 1.89 9.99
C VAL A 76 8.62 1.57 11.11
N ALA A 77 9.09 1.16 12.28
CA ALA A 77 8.21 0.88 13.43
C ALA A 77 7.55 2.17 13.95
N GLU A 78 8.28 3.27 14.01
CA GLU A 78 7.78 4.60 14.40
C GLU A 78 6.72 5.11 13.40
N ALA A 79 7.01 5.04 12.09
CA ALA A 79 6.06 5.44 11.04
C ALA A 79 4.76 4.60 11.10
N ARG A 80 4.88 3.29 11.34
CA ARG A 80 3.71 2.41 11.53
C ARG A 80 2.90 2.78 12.77
N ALA A 81 3.57 3.15 13.87
CA ALA A 81 2.89 3.59 15.08
C ALA A 81 2.14 4.92 14.85
N ALA A 82 2.76 5.88 14.16
CA ALA A 82 2.13 7.14 13.77
C ALA A 82 0.90 6.92 12.88
N LEU A 83 1.00 6.01 11.90
CA LEU A 83 -0.15 5.61 11.07
C LEU A 83 -1.27 4.99 11.91
N ALA A 84 -0.94 4.09 12.83
CA ALA A 84 -1.94 3.47 13.71
C ALA A 84 -2.65 4.50 14.60
N GLN A 85 -1.92 5.50 15.10
CA GLN A 85 -2.51 6.63 15.85
C GLN A 85 -3.44 7.48 14.98
N ALA A 86 -3.04 7.80 13.75
CA ALA A 86 -3.87 8.56 12.82
C ALA A 86 -5.18 7.83 12.47
N VAL A 87 -5.10 6.52 12.22
CA VAL A 87 -6.27 5.68 11.95
C VAL A 87 -7.19 5.63 13.17
N ALA A 88 -6.64 5.41 14.36
CA ALA A 88 -7.43 5.40 15.60
C ALA A 88 -8.15 6.74 15.82
N ARG A 89 -7.52 7.87 15.45
CA ARG A 89 -8.13 9.19 15.53
C ARG A 89 -9.31 9.35 14.58
N VAL A 90 -9.22 8.84 13.35
CA VAL A 90 -10.35 8.84 12.40
C VAL A 90 -11.52 8.04 12.99
N ASP A 91 -11.25 6.86 13.52
CA ASP A 91 -12.29 6.01 14.11
C ASP A 91 -12.95 6.65 15.34
N GLU A 92 -12.15 7.32 16.18
CA GLU A 92 -12.66 8.10 17.32
C GLU A 92 -13.61 9.21 16.84
N VAL A 93 -13.19 10.03 15.88
CA VAL A 93 -13.99 11.12 15.34
C VAL A 93 -15.30 10.58 14.75
N ARG A 94 -15.24 9.52 13.93
CA ARG A 94 -16.43 8.87 13.37
C ARG A 94 -17.39 8.41 14.45
N ARG A 95 -16.88 7.78 15.51
CA ARG A 95 -17.72 7.28 16.60
C ARG A 95 -18.37 8.40 17.38
N VAL A 96 -17.61 9.45 17.73
CA VAL A 96 -18.13 10.61 18.46
C VAL A 96 -19.17 11.35 17.64
N THR A 97 -18.91 11.62 16.36
CA THR A 97 -19.87 12.25 15.45
C THR A 97 -21.14 11.42 15.33
N ALA A 98 -21.04 10.09 15.20
CA ALA A 98 -22.21 9.22 15.11
C ALA A 98 -23.07 9.23 16.39
N VAL A 99 -22.44 9.27 17.57
CA VAL A 99 -23.17 9.34 18.85
C VAL A 99 -23.88 10.68 18.99
N VAL A 100 -23.18 11.80 18.77
CA VAL A 100 -23.73 13.15 18.92
C VAL A 100 -24.84 13.42 17.91
N ALA A 101 -24.67 12.99 16.65
CA ALA A 101 -25.73 13.07 15.64
C ALA A 101 -26.98 12.31 16.11
N GLY A 102 -26.84 11.06 16.56
CA GLY A 102 -28.00 10.26 16.98
C GLY A 102 -28.80 10.82 18.18
N GLU A 103 -28.21 11.65 19.03
CA GLU A 103 -28.92 12.22 20.19
C GLU A 103 -29.98 13.25 19.79
N ALA A 104 -29.68 14.14 18.84
CA ALA A 104 -30.60 15.18 18.39
C ALA A 104 -31.85 14.59 17.71
N SER A 105 -31.68 13.61 16.82
CA SER A 105 -32.81 12.90 16.20
C SER A 105 -33.64 12.12 17.23
N ARG A 106 -33.01 11.48 18.23
CA ARG A 106 -33.72 10.79 19.31
C ARG A 106 -34.59 11.73 20.14
N GLU A 107 -34.07 12.89 20.52
CA GLU A 107 -34.84 13.88 21.28
C GLU A 107 -36.04 14.39 20.46
N ALA A 108 -35.84 14.70 19.19
CA ALA A 108 -36.91 15.13 18.30
C ALA A 108 -37.97 14.03 18.06
N ALA A 109 -37.55 12.76 17.97
CA ALA A 109 -38.47 11.63 17.86
C ALA A 109 -39.37 11.47 19.09
N VAL A 110 -38.79 11.61 20.29
CA VAL A 110 -39.56 11.58 21.56
C VAL A 110 -40.57 12.74 21.62
N ASN A 111 -40.19 13.93 21.14
CA ASN A 111 -41.09 15.07 21.10
C ASN A 111 -42.25 14.87 20.10
N LEU A 112 -41.97 14.28 18.93
CA LEU A 112 -43.00 13.91 17.96
C LEU A 112 -43.96 12.87 18.54
N GLU A 113 -43.44 11.81 19.18
CA GLU A 113 -44.26 10.78 19.81
C GLU A 113 -45.20 11.37 20.87
N ARG A 114 -44.70 12.29 21.71
CA ARG A 114 -45.52 13.00 22.71
C ARG A 114 -46.61 13.84 22.06
N ALA A 115 -46.29 14.57 20.99
CA ALA A 115 -47.26 15.39 20.27
C ALA A 115 -48.35 14.53 19.60
N GLU A 116 -47.98 13.38 19.02
CA GLU A 116 -48.91 12.44 18.38
C GLU A 116 -49.84 11.77 19.40
N ALA A 117 -49.30 11.38 20.56
CA ALA A 117 -50.09 10.83 21.66
C ALA A 117 -51.11 11.86 22.19
N GLU A 118 -50.71 13.13 22.30
CA GLU A 118 -51.60 14.21 22.73
C GLU A 118 -52.68 14.50 21.68
N LEU A 119 -52.33 14.55 20.39
CA LEU A 119 -53.30 14.70 19.31
C LEU A 119 -54.31 13.55 19.30
N ALA A 120 -53.88 12.31 19.51
CA ALA A 120 -54.77 11.15 19.62
C ALA A 120 -55.73 11.29 20.82
N ARG A 121 -55.24 11.80 21.95
CA ARG A 121 -56.07 12.08 23.14
C ARG A 121 -57.11 13.17 22.86
N VAL A 122 -56.70 14.28 22.26
CA VAL A 122 -57.57 15.42 21.91
C VAL A 122 -58.62 14.99 20.88
N ARG A 123 -58.24 14.24 19.83
CA ARG A 123 -59.20 13.72 18.85
C ARG A 123 -60.30 12.87 19.47
N ARG A 124 -59.97 11.97 20.41
CA ARG A 124 -60.98 11.15 21.11
C ARG A 124 -61.95 11.99 21.92
N LEU A 125 -61.45 13.01 22.63
CA LEU A 125 -62.26 13.89 23.47
C LEU A 125 -63.11 14.87 22.64
N ALA A 126 -62.57 15.36 21.53
CA ALA A 126 -63.31 16.20 20.57
C ALA A 126 -64.44 15.41 19.89
N GLY A 127 -64.21 14.15 19.52
CA GLY A 127 -65.25 13.26 18.97
C GLY A 127 -66.40 12.97 19.95
N ALA A 128 -66.13 13.07 21.26
CA ALA A 128 -67.13 12.98 22.32
C ALA A 128 -67.83 14.34 22.63
N GLY A 129 -67.51 15.41 21.89
CA GLY A 129 -68.07 16.75 22.10
C GLY A 129 -67.51 17.49 23.33
N ALA A 130 -66.48 16.95 23.98
CA ALA A 130 -65.94 17.47 25.25
C ALA A 130 -64.87 18.56 25.07
N LEU A 131 -64.46 18.88 23.83
CA LEU A 131 -63.42 19.86 23.53
C LEU A 131 -63.77 20.74 22.31
N PRO A 132 -63.35 22.02 22.31
CA PRO A 132 -63.50 22.91 21.15
C PRO A 132 -62.67 22.46 19.94
N THR A 133 -63.15 22.68 18.72
CA THR A 133 -62.41 22.44 17.46
C THR A 133 -61.07 23.16 17.41
N ALA A 134 -60.97 24.37 17.99
CA ALA A 134 -59.70 25.10 18.10
C ALA A 134 -58.60 24.29 18.81
N THR A 135 -58.95 23.51 19.85
CA THR A 135 -57.97 22.68 20.58
C THR A 135 -57.47 21.51 19.75
N LEU A 136 -58.30 20.99 18.84
CA LEU A 136 -57.90 19.96 17.88
C LEU A 136 -56.94 20.54 16.84
N GLU A 137 -57.25 21.70 16.29
CA GLU A 137 -56.37 22.41 15.33
C GLU A 137 -55.02 22.78 15.96
N ASP A 138 -55.00 23.17 17.24
CA ASP A 138 -53.78 23.43 18.01
C ASP A 138 -52.92 22.17 18.15
N ALA A 139 -53.53 21.02 18.49
CA ALA A 139 -52.83 19.75 18.61
C ALA A 139 -52.29 19.25 17.25
N GLU A 140 -53.02 19.45 16.15
CA GLU A 140 -52.56 19.11 14.80
C GLU A 140 -51.36 19.96 14.39
N ARG A 141 -51.41 21.28 14.68
CA ARG A 141 -50.26 22.17 14.48
C ARG A 141 -49.05 21.76 15.31
N ALA A 142 -49.25 21.33 16.56
CA ALA A 142 -48.16 20.86 17.42
C ALA A 142 -47.45 19.62 16.83
N VAL A 143 -48.21 18.65 16.30
CA VAL A 143 -47.63 17.49 15.60
C VAL A 143 -46.88 17.93 14.33
N ALA A 144 -47.44 18.85 13.54
CA ALA A 144 -46.77 19.36 12.35
C ALA A 144 -45.42 20.02 12.68
N VAL A 145 -45.37 20.83 13.75
CA VAL A 145 -44.13 21.44 14.24
C VAL A 145 -43.14 20.39 14.73
N ALA A 146 -43.58 19.41 15.53
CA ALA A 146 -42.70 18.35 16.04
C ALA A 146 -42.15 17.46 14.90
N ARG A 147 -42.95 17.19 13.86
CA ARG A 147 -42.50 16.46 12.67
C ARG A 147 -41.45 17.24 11.89
N ALA A 148 -41.68 18.53 11.66
CA ALA A 148 -40.70 19.40 11.00
C ALA A 148 -39.38 19.49 11.80
N GLN A 149 -39.45 19.50 13.13
CA GLN A 149 -38.26 19.47 13.99
C GLN A 149 -37.49 18.14 13.87
N LYS A 150 -38.18 17.00 13.80
CA LYS A 150 -37.57 15.68 13.59
C LYS A 150 -36.90 15.58 12.23
N GLU A 151 -37.56 16.03 11.17
CA GLU A 151 -36.99 16.06 9.82
C GLU A 151 -35.76 16.98 9.74
N ALA A 152 -35.81 18.13 10.42
CA ALA A 152 -34.66 19.04 10.51
C ALA A 152 -33.49 18.44 11.31
N ALA A 153 -33.77 17.68 12.37
CA ALA A 153 -32.74 16.98 13.14
C ALA A 153 -32.07 15.88 12.30
N ASP A 154 -32.85 15.03 11.65
CA ASP A 154 -32.32 13.98 10.75
C ASP A 154 -31.46 14.55 9.62
N ALA A 155 -31.88 15.68 9.04
CA ALA A 155 -31.12 16.36 7.99
C ALA A 155 -29.78 16.91 8.50
N ARG A 156 -29.74 17.42 9.75
CA ARG A 156 -28.49 17.87 10.38
C ARG A 156 -27.56 16.71 10.70
N ASP A 157 -28.11 15.60 11.17
CA ASP A 157 -27.35 14.39 11.48
C ASP A 157 -26.73 13.77 10.23
N ALA A 158 -27.51 13.70 9.14
CA ALA A 158 -27.02 13.28 7.83
C ALA A 158 -25.88 14.20 7.34
N ALA A 159 -26.05 15.52 7.42
CA ALA A 159 -25.02 16.49 7.01
C ALA A 159 -23.74 16.40 7.88
N ALA A 160 -23.89 16.23 9.19
CA ALA A 160 -22.76 16.10 10.13
C ALA A 160 -21.95 14.82 9.89
N SER A 161 -22.62 13.72 9.53
CA SER A 161 -21.96 12.44 9.26
C SER A 161 -21.23 12.38 7.91
N ALA A 162 -21.67 13.14 6.92
CA ALA A 162 -21.11 13.10 5.56
C ALA A 162 -19.96 14.11 5.31
N GLU A 163 -19.96 15.27 5.97
CA GLU A 163 -19.08 16.40 5.60
C GLU A 163 -18.27 17.03 6.75
N GLY A 164 -18.17 16.34 7.90
CA GLY A 164 -17.40 16.84 9.03
C GLY A 164 -15.98 17.28 8.63
N VAL A 165 -15.68 18.58 8.79
CA VAL A 165 -14.34 19.14 8.54
C VAL A 165 -13.28 18.38 9.35
N GLU A 166 -13.62 17.98 10.57
CA GLU A 166 -12.79 17.15 11.44
C GLU A 166 -12.50 15.76 10.86
N LEU A 167 -13.48 15.11 10.21
CA LEU A 167 -13.26 13.82 9.57
C LEU A 167 -12.31 13.95 8.39
N ARG A 168 -12.49 14.97 7.55
CA ARG A 168 -11.59 15.23 6.40
C ARG A 168 -10.17 15.56 6.84
N LEU A 169 -10.01 16.32 7.92
CA LEU A 169 -8.69 16.61 8.51
C LEU A 169 -8.04 15.34 9.06
N ALA A 170 -8.80 14.48 9.72
CA ALA A 170 -8.30 13.21 10.24
C ALA A 170 -7.93 12.24 9.09
N GLU A 171 -8.73 12.15 8.04
CA GLU A 171 -8.44 11.35 6.85
C GLU A 171 -7.22 11.88 6.09
N ALA A 172 -7.07 13.21 5.99
CA ALA A 172 -5.87 13.83 5.43
C ALA A 172 -4.62 13.49 6.26
N ALA A 173 -4.72 13.44 7.59
CA ALA A 173 -3.62 13.02 8.46
C ALA A 173 -3.22 11.56 8.23
N VAL A 174 -4.18 10.66 7.99
CA VAL A 174 -3.89 9.27 7.60
C VAL A 174 -3.18 9.21 6.26
N ALA A 175 -3.65 9.97 5.26
CA ALA A 175 -3.01 10.00 3.95
C ALA A 175 -1.56 10.54 4.01
N GLN A 176 -1.31 11.55 4.85
CA GLN A 176 0.04 12.05 5.11
C GLN A 176 0.92 10.98 5.80
N ALA A 177 0.39 10.26 6.78
CA ALA A 177 1.11 9.20 7.48
C ALA A 177 1.38 7.96 6.61
N GLN A 178 0.58 7.72 5.55
CA GLN A 178 0.83 6.66 4.57
C GLN A 178 1.86 7.04 3.50
N ALA A 179 2.01 8.34 3.24
CA ALA A 179 2.96 8.87 2.27
C ALA A 179 4.37 9.10 2.84
N ALA A 180 4.50 9.11 4.17
CA ALA A 180 5.75 9.20 4.91
C ALA A 180 6.41 7.81 5.08
#